data_AF-A0A812X3D8-F1
#
_entry.id   AF-A0A812X3D8-F1
#
_cell.length_a   1.000
_cell.length_b   1.000
_cell.length_c   1.000
_cell.angle_alpha   90.00
_cell.angle_beta   90.00
_cell.angle_gamma   90.00
#
_symmetry.space_group_name_H-M   'P 1'
#
loop_
_entity.id
_entity.type
_entity.pdbx_description
1 polymer ?
#
loop_
_entity_poly.entity_id
_entity_poly.type
_entity_poly.pdbx_seq_one_letter_code
_entity_poly.pdbx_strand_id
1 'polypeptide(L)'
;MSAQEMDFFRHLLPNGGGGGTLQTEASEPVGTEGVPKRTTPLARPQRQAKWQKQGAGKGQGFGRGNGRQQGRRAQQAQRSAPSSEQSTEDQEDYPPMLALRLEDQQCLDRLDKAFLIHMRTQVPECMLADMFKISETWKEARAAVPPKVESSLRVILFKSFMEEFMSRLQKIEHTEVMKGLIAQGWFIQEGSEYKWKYLMWDTTQQKDVPHPTLEPMPHAQVVQAVQTLLDHASDLTLHRYHATRPLVETFKGPSVCFMLEISLRGAHAQKMYQALSSMAQCAAMKLMGANLVRERIKRSPLAVLIQKLLQQ
;
A
#
# COMPACT_ATOMS: atom_id res chain seq x y z
N MET A 1 5.52 -20.10 7.91
CA MET A 1 6.83 -20.37 7.32
C MET A 1 7.71 -21.11 8.29
N SER A 2 8.14 -22.31 7.89
CA SER A 2 9.01 -23.19 8.69
C SER A 2 10.46 -22.70 8.66
N ALA A 3 11.29 -23.16 9.60
CA ALA A 3 12.72 -22.85 9.60
C ALA A 3 13.42 -23.33 8.32
N GLN A 4 12.99 -24.47 7.77
CA GLN A 4 13.53 -25.06 6.55
C GLN A 4 13.25 -24.21 5.30
N GLU A 5 12.03 -23.66 5.19
CA GLU A 5 11.71 -22.71 4.12
C GLU A 5 12.59 -21.47 4.22
N MET A 6 12.96 -21.05 5.44
CA MET A 6 13.76 -19.86 5.62
C MET A 6 15.21 -20.04 5.26
N ASP A 7 15.81 -21.15 5.71
CA ASP A 7 17.16 -21.53 5.30
C ASP A 7 17.25 -21.68 3.77
N PHE A 8 16.17 -22.15 3.12
CA PHE A 8 16.10 -22.21 1.67
C PHE A 8 16.24 -20.84 1.00
N PHE A 9 15.63 -19.77 1.52
CA PHE A 9 15.75 -18.43 0.91
C PHE A 9 16.99 -17.64 1.40
N ARG A 10 17.63 -18.08 2.48
CA ARG A 10 18.74 -17.36 3.12
C ARG A 10 19.94 -17.11 2.20
N HIS A 11 20.22 -18.03 1.27
CA HIS A 11 21.31 -17.87 0.31
C HIS A 11 21.08 -16.76 -0.74
N LEU A 12 19.82 -16.30 -0.90
CA LEU A 12 19.46 -15.21 -1.80
C LEU A 12 19.55 -13.84 -1.12
N LEU A 13 19.77 -13.80 0.19
CA LEU A 13 19.93 -12.55 0.91
C LEU A 13 21.32 -11.96 0.63
N PRO A 14 21.43 -10.64 0.44
CA PRO A 14 22.72 -9.98 0.24
C PRO A 14 23.64 -10.08 1.47
N ASN A 15 23.16 -10.65 2.59
CA ASN A 15 23.92 -10.98 3.79
C ASN A 15 24.78 -9.80 4.25
N GLY A 16 24.22 -8.59 4.21
CA GLY A 16 24.88 -7.34 4.59
C GLY A 16 26.12 -6.95 3.77
N GLY A 17 26.25 -7.42 2.53
CA GLY A 17 27.32 -7.01 1.59
C GLY A 17 27.13 -5.61 1.00
N GLY A 18 25.94 -5.00 1.17
CA GLY A 18 25.65 -3.64 0.72
C GLY A 18 26.09 -2.52 1.68
N GLY A 19 26.73 -2.85 2.80
CA GLY A 19 27.14 -1.88 3.83
C GLY A 19 28.47 -1.16 3.55
N GLY A 20 29.08 -1.37 2.39
CA GLY A 20 30.33 -0.72 2.00
C GLY A 20 30.05 0.68 1.48
N THR A 21 30.18 1.68 2.36
CA THR A 21 30.03 3.12 2.08
C THR A 21 28.58 3.57 1.92
N LEU A 22 27.96 4.03 3.01
CA LEU A 22 26.86 4.99 2.97
C LEU A 22 27.39 6.23 2.24
N GLN A 23 27.20 6.31 0.92
CA GLN A 23 27.72 7.42 0.13
C GLN A 23 27.04 8.72 0.55
N THR A 24 27.88 9.69 0.89
CA THR A 24 27.52 11.08 1.11
C THR A 24 27.16 11.69 -0.24
N GLU A 25 25.88 11.81 -0.56
CA GLU A 25 25.46 12.68 -1.66
C GLU A 25 24.53 13.76 -1.12
N ALA A 26 25.01 14.99 -1.28
CA ALA A 26 24.22 16.19 -1.15
C ALA A 26 23.01 16.06 -2.07
N SER A 27 21.83 16.29 -1.50
CA SER A 27 20.58 16.40 -2.24
C SER A 27 20.67 17.58 -3.22
N GLU A 28 21.01 17.30 -4.48
CA GLU A 28 20.81 18.24 -5.56
C GLU A 28 19.30 18.41 -5.83
N PRO A 29 18.84 19.63 -6.15
CA PRO A 29 17.43 19.93 -6.29
C PRO A 29 16.83 19.19 -7.49
N VAL A 30 15.73 18.47 -7.26
CA VAL A 30 14.89 17.90 -8.32
C VAL A 30 14.33 19.07 -9.14
N GLY A 31 14.97 19.31 -10.29
CA GLY A 31 14.47 20.20 -11.32
C GLY A 31 13.12 19.72 -11.82
N THR A 32 12.12 20.59 -11.74
CA THR A 32 10.84 20.43 -12.41
C THR A 32 11.02 20.56 -13.91
N GLU A 33 11.30 19.46 -14.60
CA GLU A 33 11.14 19.39 -16.05
C GLU A 33 9.75 18.88 -16.43
N GLY A 34 8.96 19.82 -16.94
CA GLY A 34 8.16 19.67 -18.15
C GLY A 34 7.29 18.43 -18.28
N VAL A 35 6.00 18.59 -17.97
CA VAL A 35 4.92 17.76 -18.53
C VAL A 35 5.03 17.78 -20.07
N PRO A 36 5.27 16.65 -20.77
CA PRO A 36 5.14 16.64 -22.21
C PRO A 36 3.65 16.57 -22.58
N LYS A 37 3.16 17.65 -23.18
CA LYS A 37 1.90 17.68 -23.93
C LYS A 37 1.98 16.65 -25.07
N ARG A 38 1.04 15.69 -25.12
CA ARG A 38 0.90 14.79 -26.26
C ARG A 38 -0.26 15.24 -27.15
N THR A 39 0.08 15.72 -28.34
CA THR A 39 -0.81 15.92 -29.48
C THR A 39 -1.02 14.58 -30.22
N THR A 40 -2.30 14.17 -30.33
CA THR A 40 -3.06 13.46 -31.39
C THR A 40 -2.37 12.54 -32.44
N PRO A 41 -3.12 11.69 -33.18
CA PRO A 41 -4.10 10.66 -32.77
C PRO A 41 -3.84 9.33 -33.52
N LEU A 42 -4.07 8.15 -32.92
CA LEU A 42 -4.05 6.90 -33.69
C LEU A 42 -5.08 5.87 -33.18
N ALA A 43 -6.06 5.64 -34.06
CA ALA A 43 -6.86 4.44 -34.30
C ALA A 43 -7.28 3.56 -33.11
N ARG A 44 -8.56 3.66 -32.75
CA ARG A 44 -9.28 2.75 -31.85
C ARG A 44 -9.85 1.57 -32.65
N PRO A 45 -9.51 0.30 -32.35
CA PRO A 45 -10.29 -0.82 -32.83
C PRO A 45 -11.63 -0.89 -32.08
N GLN A 46 -12.70 -0.88 -32.87
CA GLN A 46 -14.10 -0.88 -32.47
C GLN A 46 -14.48 -2.22 -31.82
N ARG A 47 -14.57 -2.25 -30.48
CA ARG A 47 -15.23 -3.34 -29.76
C ARG A 47 -16.73 -3.06 -29.65
N GLN A 48 -17.50 -3.86 -30.39
CA GLN A 48 -18.95 -3.86 -30.46
C GLN A 48 -19.58 -4.24 -29.10
N ALA A 49 -20.52 -3.42 -28.63
CA ALA A 49 -21.44 -3.80 -27.57
C ALA A 49 -22.63 -4.56 -28.19
N LYS A 50 -22.77 -5.85 -27.87
CA LYS A 50 -23.99 -6.64 -28.14
C LYS A 50 -24.81 -6.68 -26.85
N TRP A 51 -25.84 -5.84 -26.79
CA TRP A 51 -27.01 -6.08 -25.94
C TRP A 51 -28.22 -6.19 -26.87
N GLN A 52 -28.69 -7.43 -27.07
CA GLN A 52 -29.89 -7.75 -27.83
C GLN A 52 -31.13 -7.39 -27.01
N LYS A 53 -31.92 -6.43 -27.48
CA LYS A 53 -33.34 -6.31 -27.11
C LYS A 53 -34.15 -7.17 -28.08
N GLN A 54 -34.62 -8.32 -27.62
CA GLN A 54 -35.71 -9.08 -28.24
C GLN A 54 -37.04 -8.71 -27.57
N GLY A 55 -38.11 -8.60 -28.36
CA GLY A 55 -39.47 -8.66 -27.83
C GLY A 55 -40.43 -7.57 -28.33
N ALA A 56 -40.64 -7.45 -29.64
CA ALA A 56 -41.81 -6.77 -30.21
C ALA A 56 -42.68 -7.80 -30.92
N GLY A 57 -43.52 -8.51 -30.15
CA GLY A 57 -44.57 -9.38 -30.66
C GLY A 57 -45.90 -8.62 -30.68
N LYS A 58 -46.33 -8.19 -31.87
CA LYS A 58 -47.70 -7.74 -32.13
C LYS A 58 -48.46 -8.89 -32.81
N GLY A 59 -49.65 -9.19 -32.31
CA GLY A 59 -50.73 -9.77 -33.11
C GLY A 59 -51.35 -11.03 -32.52
N GLN A 60 -52.37 -10.85 -31.67
CA GLN A 60 -53.51 -11.76 -31.63
C GLN A 60 -54.76 -10.96 -31.26
N GLY A 61 -55.68 -10.86 -32.21
CA GLY A 61 -56.98 -10.26 -32.02
C GLY A 61 -57.93 -11.22 -31.32
N PHE A 62 -58.68 -10.70 -30.37
CA PHE A 62 -59.94 -11.27 -29.92
C PHE A 62 -60.98 -10.16 -29.94
N GLY A 63 -62.03 -10.37 -30.74
CA GLY A 63 -63.20 -9.52 -30.74
C GLY A 63 -64.04 -9.74 -29.49
N ARG A 64 -64.73 -8.68 -29.04
CA ARG A 64 -66.03 -8.75 -28.36
C ARG A 64 -66.65 -7.35 -28.28
N GLY A 65 -67.76 -7.20 -29.00
CA GLY A 65 -69.06 -6.79 -28.45
C GLY A 65 -69.20 -5.44 -27.76
N ASN A 66 -69.89 -4.54 -28.46
CA ASN A 66 -70.67 -3.39 -27.99
C ASN A 66 -71.37 -3.55 -26.62
N GLY A 67 -71.48 -2.44 -25.87
CA GLY A 67 -72.46 -2.32 -24.80
C GLY A 67 -72.32 -1.03 -23.96
N ARG A 68 -73.11 -0.01 -24.30
CA ARG A 68 -73.23 1.31 -23.65
C ARG A 68 -73.74 1.26 -22.19
N GLN A 69 -73.24 2.19 -21.35
CA GLN A 69 -73.99 3.12 -20.44
C GLN A 69 -72.98 3.72 -19.42
N GLN A 70 -72.52 4.98 -19.51
CA GLN A 70 -73.18 6.23 -19.09
C GLN A 70 -74.20 6.02 -17.95
N GLY A 71 -74.08 6.55 -16.73
CA GLY A 71 -73.18 7.52 -16.12
C GLY A 71 -73.88 8.13 -14.89
N ARG A 72 -73.11 8.62 -13.90
CA ARG A 72 -73.37 9.81 -13.02
C ARG A 72 -72.65 9.73 -11.66
N ARG A 73 -71.50 10.40 -11.55
CA ARG A 73 -71.06 11.28 -10.43
C ARG A 73 -69.69 11.84 -10.84
N ALA A 74 -69.61 12.99 -11.51
CA ALA A 74 -69.62 14.34 -10.94
C ALA A 74 -68.56 14.54 -9.83
N GLN A 75 -67.46 15.21 -10.24
CA GLN A 75 -66.72 16.28 -9.54
C GLN A 75 -66.13 15.96 -8.16
N GLN A 76 -64.95 16.39 -7.73
CA GLN A 76 -63.86 17.20 -8.25
C GLN A 76 -62.91 17.31 -7.04
N ALA A 77 -61.70 16.77 -7.13
CA ALA A 77 -60.62 17.14 -6.22
C ALA A 77 -59.31 16.97 -6.99
N GLN A 78 -58.99 18.00 -7.78
CA GLN A 78 -57.66 18.21 -8.30
C GLN A 78 -56.70 18.32 -7.13
N ARG A 79 -55.93 17.26 -6.87
CA ARG A 79 -54.59 17.39 -6.34
C ARG A 79 -53.66 17.02 -7.48
N SER A 80 -53.13 18.06 -8.12
CA SER A 80 -52.01 17.94 -9.05
C SER A 80 -50.91 17.16 -8.33
N ALA A 81 -50.66 15.92 -8.77
CA ALA A 81 -49.45 15.21 -8.39
C ALA A 81 -48.26 16.01 -8.94
N PRO A 82 -47.24 16.34 -8.13
CA PRO A 82 -46.00 16.83 -8.69
C PRO A 82 -45.43 15.71 -9.58
N SER A 83 -45.04 16.13 -10.78
CA SER A 83 -44.37 15.36 -11.82
C SER A 83 -43.28 14.46 -11.24
N SER A 84 -43.39 13.17 -11.53
CA SER A 84 -42.45 12.09 -11.21
C SER A 84 -41.13 12.15 -11.99
N GLU A 85 -40.67 13.35 -12.37
CA GLU A 85 -39.40 13.57 -13.09
C GLU A 85 -38.29 14.07 -12.15
N GLN A 86 -38.63 14.58 -10.97
CA GLN A 86 -37.66 15.10 -10.00
C GLN A 86 -37.07 14.02 -9.09
N SER A 87 -37.56 12.78 -9.16
CA SER A 87 -37.17 11.69 -8.26
C SER A 87 -36.03 10.83 -8.76
N THR A 88 -35.65 10.94 -10.04
CA THR A 88 -34.57 10.14 -10.63
C THR A 88 -33.21 10.82 -10.57
N GLU A 89 -33.15 12.16 -10.69
CA GLU A 89 -31.89 12.91 -10.64
C GLU A 89 -31.26 12.88 -9.24
N ASP A 90 -32.05 13.12 -8.18
CA ASP A 90 -31.58 12.98 -6.79
C ASP A 90 -31.12 11.55 -6.48
N GLN A 91 -31.64 10.55 -7.19
CA GLN A 91 -31.33 9.15 -6.94
C GLN A 91 -29.96 8.71 -7.48
N GLU A 92 -29.42 9.43 -8.48
CA GLU A 92 -28.12 9.17 -9.09
C GLU A 92 -26.93 9.61 -8.22
N ASP A 93 -27.15 10.54 -7.29
CA ASP A 93 -26.10 11.08 -6.40
C ASP A 93 -25.88 10.25 -5.12
N TYR A 94 -26.85 9.41 -4.70
CA TYR A 94 -26.68 8.60 -3.48
C TYR A 94 -25.58 7.53 -3.57
N PRO A 95 -25.45 6.75 -4.66
CA PRO A 95 -24.38 5.75 -4.77
C PRO A 95 -22.95 6.31 -4.65
N PRO A 96 -22.56 7.40 -5.35
CA PRO A 96 -21.22 7.96 -5.20
C PRO A 96 -21.02 8.61 -3.83
N MET A 97 -22.04 9.24 -3.24
CA MET A 97 -21.96 9.73 -1.85
C MET A 97 -21.73 8.59 -0.84
N LEU A 98 -22.44 7.47 -1.00
CA LEU A 98 -22.26 6.29 -0.16
C LEU A 98 -20.85 5.70 -0.34
N ALA A 99 -20.36 5.61 -1.58
CA ALA A 99 -19.01 5.14 -1.88
C ALA A 99 -17.94 6.01 -1.19
N LEU A 100 -18.09 7.33 -1.21
CA LEU A 100 -17.18 8.25 -0.49
C LEU A 100 -17.19 8.02 1.02
N ARG A 101 -18.37 7.82 1.64
CA ARG A 101 -18.48 7.52 3.07
C ARG A 101 -17.85 6.17 3.43
N LEU A 102 -18.06 5.15 2.59
CA LEU A 102 -17.44 3.83 2.77
C LEU A 102 -15.92 3.91 2.64
N GLU A 103 -15.41 4.71 1.71
CA GLU A 103 -13.97 4.92 1.57
C GLU A 103 -13.37 5.65 2.77
N ASP A 104 -14.06 6.66 3.31
CA ASP A 104 -13.63 7.34 4.54
C ASP A 104 -13.55 6.35 5.72
N GLN A 105 -14.58 5.50 5.89
CA GLN A 105 -14.55 4.47 6.91
C GLN A 105 -13.41 3.48 6.69
N GLN A 106 -13.17 3.05 5.45
CA GLN A 106 -12.06 2.17 5.13
C GLN A 106 -10.70 2.85 5.39
N CYS A 107 -10.59 4.18 5.26
CA CYS A 107 -9.37 4.91 5.62
C CYS A 107 -9.16 4.92 7.13
N LEU A 108 -10.22 5.07 7.94
CA LEU A 108 -10.14 4.97 9.40
C LEU A 108 -9.69 3.57 9.83
N ASP A 109 -10.30 2.52 9.27
CA ASP A 109 -9.95 1.14 9.59
C ASP A 109 -8.48 0.79 9.25
N ARG A 110 -7.87 1.50 8.28
CA ARG A 110 -6.47 1.30 7.91
C ARG A 110 -5.51 1.92 8.91
N LEU A 111 -5.91 2.91 9.71
CA LEU A 111 -5.03 3.51 10.73
C LEU A 111 -4.55 2.49 11.76
N ASP A 112 -5.40 1.51 12.08
CA ASP A 112 -5.12 0.52 13.11
C ASP A 112 -4.31 -0.68 12.59
N LYS A 113 -4.13 -0.85 11.27
CA LYS A 113 -3.52 -2.06 10.70
C LYS A 113 -2.59 -1.85 9.52
N ALA A 114 -2.52 -0.67 8.94
CA ALA A 114 -1.83 -0.43 7.69
C ALA A 114 -0.58 0.45 7.85
N PHE A 115 0.47 0.02 7.18
CA PHE A 115 1.78 0.64 7.15
C PHE A 115 2.26 0.70 5.69
N LEU A 116 3.13 1.66 5.41
CA LEU A 116 3.78 1.85 4.13
C LEU A 116 5.29 1.76 4.31
N ILE A 117 5.95 1.01 3.43
CA ILE A 117 7.40 0.95 3.36
C ILE A 117 7.84 1.59 2.05
N HIS A 118 8.43 2.78 2.15
CA HIS A 118 8.98 3.49 1.00
C HIS A 118 10.44 3.09 0.82
N MET A 119 10.76 2.42 -0.27
CA MET A 119 12.11 1.98 -0.62
C MET A 119 12.67 2.84 -1.74
N ARG A 120 13.90 3.33 -1.59
CA ARG A 120 14.60 4.09 -2.64
C ARG A 120 15.19 3.12 -3.65
N THR A 121 14.99 3.37 -4.93
CA THR A 121 15.35 2.44 -6.02
C THR A 121 16.81 2.57 -6.47
N GLN A 122 17.40 3.76 -6.35
CA GLN A 122 18.75 4.07 -6.85
C GLN A 122 19.83 3.97 -5.76
N VAL A 123 19.58 3.17 -4.73
CA VAL A 123 20.39 3.11 -3.53
C VAL A 123 20.94 1.69 -3.39
N PRO A 124 22.28 1.48 -3.33
CA PRO A 124 22.89 0.15 -3.25
C PRO A 124 22.39 -0.69 -2.06
N GLU A 125 22.00 -0.03 -0.99
CA GLU A 125 21.44 -0.63 0.22
C GLU A 125 20.03 -1.21 -0.03
N CYS A 126 19.35 -0.86 -1.12
CA CYS A 126 18.00 -1.32 -1.36
C CYS A 126 17.94 -2.77 -1.88
N MET A 127 17.21 -3.63 -1.17
CA MET A 127 17.07 -5.06 -1.48
C MET A 127 16.03 -5.36 -2.58
N LEU A 128 15.63 -4.38 -3.40
CA LEU A 128 14.55 -4.56 -4.39
C LEU A 128 14.86 -5.64 -5.44
N ALA A 129 16.11 -5.70 -5.91
CA ALA A 129 16.55 -6.71 -6.88
C ALA A 129 16.53 -8.11 -6.27
N ASP A 130 16.91 -8.26 -5.00
CA ASP A 130 16.88 -9.56 -4.32
C ASP A 130 15.44 -9.98 -4.02
N MET A 131 14.55 -9.05 -3.67
CA MET A 131 13.11 -9.33 -3.53
C MET A 131 12.51 -9.86 -4.84
N PHE A 132 12.95 -9.35 -6.00
CA PHE A 132 12.55 -9.90 -7.29
C PHE A 132 13.05 -11.34 -7.46
N LYS A 133 14.33 -11.62 -7.20
CA LYS A 133 14.90 -12.99 -7.27
C LYS A 133 14.20 -13.97 -6.32
N ILE A 134 13.93 -13.55 -5.09
CA ILE A 134 13.17 -14.33 -4.10
C ILE A 134 11.77 -14.63 -4.63
N SER A 135 11.12 -13.66 -5.29
CA SER A 135 9.79 -13.88 -5.84
C SER A 135 9.77 -14.89 -7.00
N GLU A 136 10.78 -14.88 -7.87
CA GLU A 136 10.91 -15.88 -8.94
C GLU A 136 11.23 -17.27 -8.36
N THR A 137 12.19 -17.34 -7.43
CA THR A 137 12.54 -18.61 -6.76
C THR A 137 11.34 -19.20 -6.01
N TRP A 138 10.53 -18.35 -5.37
CA TRP A 138 9.29 -18.78 -4.72
C TRP A 138 8.30 -19.38 -5.70
N LYS A 139 8.10 -18.76 -6.88
CA LYS A 139 7.20 -19.28 -7.92
C LYS A 139 7.66 -20.67 -8.40
N GLU A 140 8.95 -20.83 -8.64
CA GLU A 140 9.54 -22.11 -9.05
C GLU A 140 9.39 -23.17 -7.95
N ALA A 141 9.71 -22.83 -6.70
CA ALA A 141 9.61 -23.73 -5.56
C ALA A 141 8.16 -24.16 -5.24
N ARG A 142 7.20 -23.26 -5.52
CA ARG A 142 5.76 -23.54 -5.38
C ARG A 142 5.23 -24.42 -6.51
N ALA A 143 5.79 -24.31 -7.71
CA ALA A 143 5.40 -25.10 -8.88
C ALA A 143 6.03 -26.50 -8.92
N ALA A 144 7.09 -26.75 -8.13
CA ALA A 144 7.70 -28.07 -8.00
C ALA A 144 6.73 -29.12 -7.43
N VAL A 145 6.93 -30.39 -7.80
CA VAL A 145 6.14 -31.54 -7.30
C VAL A 145 7.09 -32.51 -6.59
N PRO A 146 6.99 -32.70 -5.26
CA PRO A 146 6.10 -32.01 -4.32
C PRO A 146 6.49 -30.52 -4.11
N PRO A 147 5.54 -29.66 -3.68
CA PRO A 147 5.83 -28.25 -3.44
C PRO A 147 6.85 -28.13 -2.31
N LYS A 148 7.92 -27.36 -2.56
CA LYS A 148 8.96 -27.11 -1.56
C LYS A 148 8.59 -26.01 -0.57
N VAL A 149 7.55 -25.23 -0.89
CA VAL A 149 7.12 -24.07 -0.12
C VAL A 149 5.59 -24.05 0.01
N GLU A 150 5.12 -24.02 1.24
CA GLU A 150 3.71 -23.94 1.62
C GLU A 150 3.29 -22.51 1.98
N SER A 151 4.23 -21.70 2.48
CA SER A 151 3.97 -20.32 2.87
C SER A 151 3.69 -19.41 1.67
N SER A 152 2.85 -18.39 1.87
CA SER A 152 2.58 -17.41 0.81
C SER A 152 3.78 -16.51 0.50
N LEU A 153 3.83 -16.01 -0.74
CA LEU A 153 4.87 -15.09 -1.21
C LEU A 153 5.00 -13.85 -0.32
N ARG A 154 3.88 -13.28 0.17
CA ARG A 154 3.88 -12.10 1.05
C ARG A 154 4.65 -12.35 2.35
N VAL A 155 4.49 -13.53 2.96
CA VAL A 155 5.17 -13.88 4.21
C VAL A 155 6.66 -14.06 3.97
N ILE A 156 7.03 -14.73 2.88
CA ILE A 156 8.42 -14.98 2.53
C ILE A 156 9.14 -13.68 2.21
N LEU A 157 8.59 -12.83 1.34
CA LEU A 157 9.19 -11.53 1.04
C LEU A 157 9.33 -10.66 2.29
N PHE A 158 8.32 -10.62 3.15
CA PHE A 158 8.37 -9.82 4.38
C PHE A 158 9.44 -10.35 5.35
N LYS A 159 9.49 -11.67 5.58
CA LYS A 159 10.49 -12.26 6.46
C LYS A 159 11.91 -12.12 5.89
N SER A 160 12.11 -12.34 4.60
CA SER A 160 13.42 -12.14 3.96
C SER A 160 13.91 -10.70 4.09
N PHE A 161 12.99 -9.73 3.94
CA PHE A 161 13.30 -8.33 4.17
C PHE A 161 13.69 -8.04 5.63
N MET A 162 12.97 -8.61 6.61
CA MET A 162 13.29 -8.46 8.03
C MET A 162 14.58 -9.20 8.45
N GLU A 163 14.91 -10.33 7.84
CA GLU A 163 16.16 -11.06 8.12
C GLU A 163 17.38 -10.31 7.62
N GLU A 164 17.32 -9.77 6.40
CA GLU A 164 18.40 -8.91 5.90
C GLU A 164 18.54 -7.67 6.78
N PHE A 165 17.43 -7.09 7.24
CA PHE A 165 17.46 -5.96 8.16
C PHE A 165 18.13 -6.33 9.49
N MET A 166 17.80 -7.49 10.07
CA MET A 166 18.45 -8.02 11.27
C MET A 166 19.96 -8.20 11.06
N SER A 167 20.36 -8.81 9.95
CA SER A 167 21.77 -9.02 9.58
C SER A 167 22.54 -7.69 9.51
N ARG A 168 21.94 -6.65 8.92
CA ARG A 168 22.56 -5.32 8.86
C ARG A 168 22.63 -4.63 10.21
N LEU A 169 21.61 -4.79 11.06
CA LEU A 169 21.63 -4.23 12.42
C LEU A 169 22.78 -4.82 13.24
N GLN A 170 22.97 -6.14 13.19
CA GLN A 170 24.05 -6.82 13.91
C GLN A 170 25.44 -6.38 13.44
N LYS A 171 25.60 -6.05 12.15
CA LYS A 171 26.87 -5.58 11.58
C LYS A 171 27.25 -4.16 11.96
N ILE A 172 26.35 -3.36 12.52
CA ILE A 172 26.65 -1.98 12.94
C ILE A 172 27.67 -1.93 14.08
N GLU A 173 27.78 -3.02 14.84
CA GLU A 173 28.81 -3.15 15.88
C GLU A 173 30.25 -3.02 15.31
N HIS A 174 30.42 -3.09 13.98
CA HIS A 174 31.66 -2.73 13.31
C HIS A 174 31.82 -1.22 13.12
N THR A 175 32.99 -0.70 13.51
CA THR A 175 33.25 0.73 13.74
C THR A 175 33.05 1.66 12.53
N GLU A 176 33.16 1.17 11.29
CA GLU A 176 33.09 2.02 10.09
C GLU A 176 31.66 2.43 9.72
N VAL A 177 30.73 1.47 9.73
CA VAL A 177 29.30 1.74 9.44
C VAL A 177 28.74 2.67 10.52
N MET A 178 29.09 2.40 11.78
CA MET A 178 28.66 3.21 12.91
C MET A 178 29.09 4.68 12.78
N LYS A 179 30.34 4.94 12.36
CA LYS A 179 30.84 6.31 12.12
C LYS A 179 30.03 7.03 11.06
N GLY A 180 29.70 6.36 9.95
CA GLY A 180 28.86 6.93 8.89
C GLY A 180 27.46 7.31 9.38
N LEU A 181 26.84 6.45 10.20
CA LEU A 181 25.50 6.70 10.76
C LEU A 181 25.48 7.87 11.76
N ILE A 182 26.55 8.02 12.55
CA ILE A 182 26.70 9.15 13.48
C ILE A 182 26.94 10.45 12.70
N ALA A 183 27.78 10.42 11.65
CA ALA A 183 28.03 11.58 10.80
C ALA A 183 26.76 12.07 10.10
N GLN A 184 25.88 11.15 9.69
CA GLN A 184 24.56 11.47 9.13
C GLN A 184 23.53 11.90 10.20
N GLY A 185 23.88 11.80 11.48
CA GLY A 185 23.02 12.20 12.59
C GLY A 185 21.84 11.28 12.86
N TRP A 186 21.82 10.08 12.28
CA TRP A 186 20.77 9.07 12.45
C TRP A 186 20.92 8.25 13.72
N PHE A 187 22.18 8.09 14.15
CA PHE A 187 22.58 7.31 15.31
C PHE A 187 23.27 8.21 16.32
N ILE A 188 22.93 8.06 17.60
CA ILE A 188 23.51 8.83 18.70
C ILE A 188 24.13 7.86 19.69
N GLN A 189 25.30 8.22 20.20
CA GLN A 189 25.86 7.59 21.38
C GLN A 189 25.52 8.44 22.61
N GLU A 190 24.76 7.87 23.54
CA GLU A 190 24.43 8.50 24.81
C GLU A 190 24.99 7.62 25.93
N GLY A 191 26.15 8.02 26.47
CA GLY A 191 26.91 7.20 27.42
C GLY A 191 27.40 5.90 26.77
N SER A 192 27.01 4.76 27.35
CA SER A 192 27.33 3.42 26.86
C SER A 192 26.30 2.85 25.88
N GLU A 193 25.16 3.53 25.68
CA GLU A 193 24.08 3.04 24.83
C GLU A 193 24.02 3.79 23.50
N TYR A 194 23.64 3.06 22.46
CA TYR A 194 23.36 3.65 21.16
C TYR A 194 21.86 3.74 20.88
N LYS A 195 21.43 4.88 20.36
CA LYS A 195 20.02 5.18 20.08
C LYS A 195 19.82 5.68 18.66
N TRP A 196 18.72 5.26 18.05
CA TRP A 196 18.26 5.66 16.72
C TRP A 196 17.31 6.83 16.82
N LYS A 197 17.53 7.87 16.03
CA LYS A 197 16.57 8.98 15.94
C LYS A 197 15.35 8.58 15.13
N TYR A 198 14.22 9.25 15.42
CA TYR A 198 13.09 9.30 14.52
C TYR A 198 13.29 10.44 13.52
N LEU A 199 12.89 10.20 12.27
CA LEU A 199 13.01 11.14 11.17
C LEU A 199 11.63 11.51 10.61
N MET A 200 11.47 12.76 10.21
CA MET A 200 10.31 13.25 9.51
C MET A 200 10.78 13.88 8.19
N TRP A 201 10.07 13.58 7.11
CA TRP A 201 10.34 14.22 5.83
C TRP A 201 9.83 15.66 5.86
N ASP A 202 10.74 16.63 5.70
CA ASP A 202 10.39 18.02 5.46
C ASP A 202 10.16 18.23 3.96
N THR A 203 8.92 18.53 3.57
CA THR A 203 8.54 18.78 2.18
C THR A 203 9.16 20.05 1.59
N THR A 204 9.48 21.03 2.43
CA THR A 204 10.04 22.32 2.00
C THR A 204 11.52 22.18 1.69
N GLN A 205 12.25 21.48 2.56
CA GLN A 205 13.70 21.26 2.41
C GLN A 205 14.04 19.98 1.64
N GLN A 206 13.02 19.16 1.30
CA GLN A 206 13.16 17.85 0.66
C GLN A 206 14.23 16.98 1.34
N LYS A 207 14.21 16.95 2.67
CA LYS A 207 15.19 16.20 3.47
C LYS A 207 14.56 15.63 4.72
N ASP A 208 15.17 14.56 5.23
CA ASP A 208 14.81 14.01 6.52
C ASP A 208 15.36 14.89 7.64
N VAL A 209 14.48 15.37 8.50
CA VAL A 209 14.81 16.13 9.71
C VAL A 209 14.47 15.31 10.96
N PRO A 210 15.16 15.53 12.10
CA PRO A 210 14.79 14.86 13.35
C PRO A 210 13.33 15.12 13.72
N HIS A 211 12.64 14.08 14.19
CA HIS A 211 11.27 14.20 14.65
C HIS A 211 11.21 15.09 15.90
N PRO A 212 10.32 16.10 15.95
CA PRO A 212 10.33 17.08 17.04
C PRO A 212 9.89 16.53 18.40
N THR A 213 9.08 15.48 18.42
CA THR A 213 8.43 14.98 19.65
C THR A 213 8.78 13.56 20.05
N LEU A 214 9.48 12.79 19.19
CA LEU A 214 9.73 11.37 19.46
C LEU A 214 11.16 11.20 19.99
N GLU A 215 11.28 10.56 21.15
CA GLU A 215 12.57 10.27 21.75
C GLU A 215 13.32 9.18 20.98
N PRO A 216 14.66 9.23 20.89
CA PRO A 216 15.44 8.21 20.22
C PRO A 216 15.23 6.79 20.77
N MET A 217 15.12 5.81 19.88
CA MET A 217 14.88 4.40 20.21
C MET A 217 16.21 3.65 20.44
N PRO A 218 16.43 2.99 21.58
CA PRO A 218 17.63 2.20 21.82
C PRO A 218 17.86 1.10 20.77
N HIS A 219 19.11 0.85 20.40
CA HIS A 219 19.48 -0.17 19.41
C HIS A 219 18.93 -1.56 19.78
N ALA A 220 19.03 -1.94 21.06
CA ALA A 220 18.49 -3.21 21.57
C ALA A 220 16.98 -3.35 21.35
N GLN A 221 16.22 -2.25 21.48
CA GLN A 221 14.78 -2.28 21.22
C GLN A 221 14.47 -2.43 19.73
N VAL A 222 15.29 -1.85 18.84
CA VAL A 222 15.13 -2.04 17.39
C VAL A 222 15.36 -3.51 17.02
N VAL A 223 16.44 -4.11 17.53
CA VAL A 223 16.73 -5.55 17.33
C VAL A 223 15.57 -6.39 17.84
N GLN A 224 15.05 -6.12 19.04
CA GLN A 224 13.91 -6.84 19.60
C GLN A 224 12.64 -6.68 18.75
N ALA A 225 12.37 -5.48 18.21
CA ALA A 225 11.23 -5.23 17.35
C ALA A 225 11.32 -6.03 16.03
N VAL A 226 12.50 -6.09 15.41
CA VAL A 226 12.72 -6.90 14.19
C VAL A 226 12.57 -8.40 14.50
N GLN A 227 13.11 -8.88 15.61
CA GLN A 227 12.93 -10.27 16.03
C GLN A 227 11.45 -10.61 16.24
N THR A 228 10.71 -9.72 16.91
CA THR A 228 9.26 -9.87 17.13
C THR A 228 8.49 -9.99 15.80
N LEU A 229 8.91 -9.25 14.77
CA LEU A 229 8.29 -9.33 13.45
C LEU A 229 8.61 -10.64 12.72
N LEU A 230 9.85 -11.14 12.84
CA LEU A 230 10.24 -12.43 12.29
C LEU A 230 9.47 -13.59 12.92
N ASP A 231 9.30 -13.55 14.24
CA ASP A 231 8.64 -14.61 15.02
C ASP A 231 7.13 -14.66 14.77
N HIS A 232 6.49 -13.50 14.57
CA HIS A 232 5.04 -13.38 14.50
C HIS A 232 4.47 -13.18 13.09
N ALA A 233 5.31 -12.91 12.08
CA ALA A 233 4.86 -12.88 10.70
C ALA A 233 4.44 -14.27 10.22
N SER A 234 3.19 -14.38 9.76
CA SER A 234 2.58 -15.61 9.28
C SER A 234 1.45 -15.28 8.31
N ASP A 235 0.88 -16.29 7.68
CA ASP A 235 -0.27 -16.12 6.79
C ASP A 235 -1.54 -15.64 7.50
N LEU A 236 -1.63 -15.81 8.82
CA LEU A 236 -2.77 -15.35 9.62
C LEU A 236 -2.61 -13.92 10.11
N THR A 237 -1.37 -13.46 10.30
CA THR A 237 -1.07 -12.15 10.88
C THR A 237 -0.74 -11.11 9.83
N LEU A 238 -0.17 -11.51 8.70
CA LEU A 238 0.19 -10.63 7.59
C LEU A 238 -0.87 -10.72 6.50
N HIS A 239 -1.76 -9.75 6.41
CA HIS A 239 -2.83 -9.74 5.40
C HIS A 239 -2.33 -9.27 4.03
N ARG A 240 -1.45 -8.27 4.01
CA ARG A 240 -0.98 -7.65 2.78
C ARG A 240 0.50 -7.30 2.88
N TYR A 241 1.28 -7.70 1.90
CA TYR A 241 2.64 -7.22 1.68
C TYR A 241 2.96 -7.31 0.19
N HIS A 242 2.86 -6.18 -0.50
CA HIS A 242 3.12 -6.10 -1.93
C HIS A 242 3.50 -4.68 -2.34
N ALA A 243 4.30 -4.57 -3.40
CA ALA A 243 4.66 -3.29 -3.98
C ALA A 243 3.48 -2.68 -4.77
N THR A 244 3.38 -1.36 -4.76
CA THR A 244 2.43 -0.58 -5.59
C THR A 244 2.68 -0.72 -7.08
N ARG A 245 3.88 -1.20 -7.45
CA ARG A 245 4.29 -1.53 -8.82
C ARG A 245 4.77 -2.98 -8.86
N PRO A 246 4.58 -3.71 -9.97
CA PRO A 246 5.09 -5.07 -10.09
C PRO A 246 6.60 -5.14 -9.80
N LEU A 247 7.02 -6.20 -9.11
CA LEU A 247 8.44 -6.45 -8.91
C LEU A 247 9.07 -6.78 -10.25
N VAL A 248 10.14 -6.06 -10.57
CA VAL A 248 10.93 -6.22 -11.79
C VAL A 248 12.40 -6.18 -11.42
N GLU A 249 13.26 -6.73 -12.27
CA GLU A 249 14.71 -6.73 -12.04
C GLU A 249 15.27 -5.30 -11.88
N THR A 250 14.82 -4.37 -12.73
CA THR A 250 15.27 -2.97 -12.71
C THR A 250 14.09 -2.03 -12.52
N PHE A 251 14.01 -1.38 -11.36
CA PHE A 251 12.97 -0.39 -11.08
C PHE A 251 13.28 0.97 -11.69
N LYS A 252 12.28 1.54 -12.39
CA LYS A 252 12.33 2.92 -12.90
C LYS A 252 11.63 3.88 -11.93
N GLY A 253 12.25 5.03 -11.69
CA GLY A 253 11.77 6.07 -10.79
C GLY A 253 12.61 6.18 -9.52
N PRO A 254 12.30 7.12 -8.60
CA PRO A 254 13.11 7.39 -7.41
C PRO A 254 12.80 6.49 -6.21
N SER A 255 11.57 5.96 -6.12
CA SER A 255 11.16 5.09 -5.02
C SER A 255 9.99 4.17 -5.39
N VAL A 256 9.87 3.08 -4.64
CA VAL A 256 8.77 2.11 -4.69
C VAL A 256 8.14 2.06 -3.30
N CYS A 257 6.81 1.97 -3.24
CA CYS A 257 6.09 1.84 -1.98
C CYS A 257 5.55 0.41 -1.85
N PHE A 258 5.77 -0.21 -0.70
CA PHE A 258 5.14 -1.46 -0.31
C PHE A 258 4.00 -1.17 0.67
N MET A 259 2.85 -1.76 0.36
CA MET A 259 1.69 -1.74 1.23
C MET A 259 1.75 -2.93 2.17
N LEU A 260 1.79 -2.65 3.47
CA LEU A 260 1.83 -3.61 4.55
C LEU A 260 0.51 -3.50 5.34
N GLU A 261 -0.27 -4.57 5.42
CA GLU A 261 -1.41 -4.66 6.34
C GLU A 261 -1.29 -5.91 7.20
N ILE A 262 -1.56 -5.74 8.48
CA ILE A 262 -1.58 -6.81 9.45
C ILE A 262 -3.01 -7.12 9.92
N SER A 263 -3.17 -8.25 10.59
CA SER A 263 -4.41 -8.59 11.27
C SER A 263 -4.61 -7.67 12.48
N LEU A 264 -5.87 -7.48 12.87
CA LEU A 264 -6.25 -6.84 14.13
C LEU A 264 -6.59 -7.85 15.22
N ARG A 265 -6.52 -9.15 14.90
CA ARG A 265 -7.01 -10.23 15.77
C ARG A 265 -5.86 -11.08 16.29
N GLY A 266 -5.88 -11.31 17.60
CA GLY A 266 -4.99 -12.24 18.30
C GLY A 266 -3.70 -11.60 18.82
N ALA A 267 -3.07 -12.29 19.78
CA ALA A 267 -1.89 -11.80 20.48
C ALA A 267 -0.67 -11.59 19.56
N HIS A 268 -0.51 -12.45 18.55
CA HIS A 268 0.59 -12.32 17.58
C HIS A 268 0.47 -11.06 16.73
N ALA A 269 -0.74 -10.72 16.29
CA ALA A 269 -1.00 -9.53 15.51
C ALA A 269 -0.77 -8.25 16.32
N GLN A 270 -1.17 -8.24 17.60
CA GLN A 270 -0.90 -7.14 18.52
C GLN A 270 0.61 -6.88 18.69
N LYS A 271 1.41 -7.94 18.85
CA LYS A 271 2.87 -7.81 18.95
C LYS A 271 3.49 -7.26 17.67
N MET A 272 3.01 -7.70 16.50
CA MET A 272 3.44 -7.12 15.21
C MET A 272 3.07 -5.64 15.10
N TYR A 273 1.84 -5.25 15.48
CA TYR A 273 1.42 -3.86 15.45
C TYR A 273 2.31 -2.99 16.33
N GLN A 274 2.60 -3.43 17.56
CA GLN A 274 3.47 -2.70 18.48
C GLN A 274 4.89 -2.52 17.92
N ALA A 275 5.47 -3.58 17.36
CA ALA A 275 6.81 -3.53 16.75
C ALA A 275 6.88 -2.64 15.50
N LEU A 276 5.89 -2.72 14.60
CA LEU A 276 5.81 -1.82 13.44
C LEU A 276 5.57 -0.37 13.86
N SER A 277 4.73 -0.18 14.87
CA SER A 277 4.39 1.13 15.44
C SER A 277 5.59 1.81 16.08
N SER A 278 6.44 1.07 16.80
CA SER A 278 7.66 1.61 17.41
C SER A 278 8.73 1.90 16.36
N MET A 279 8.83 1.09 15.30
CA MET A 279 9.83 1.34 14.24
C MET A 279 9.38 2.34 13.18
N ALA A 280 8.10 2.73 13.16
CA ALA A 280 7.61 3.73 12.21
C ALA A 280 8.43 5.02 12.35
N GLN A 281 8.97 5.51 11.23
CA GLN A 281 9.82 6.69 11.14
C GLN A 281 11.19 6.57 11.84
N CYS A 282 11.57 5.38 12.32
CA CYS A 282 12.89 5.15 12.90
C CYS A 282 13.97 5.17 11.82
N ALA A 283 15.07 5.89 12.08
CA ALA A 283 16.20 6.00 11.15
C ALA A 283 16.89 4.66 10.86
N ALA A 284 16.71 3.64 11.71
CA ALA A 284 17.24 2.30 11.46
C ALA A 284 16.81 1.73 10.11
N MET A 285 15.59 2.05 9.64
CA MET A 285 15.10 1.61 8.33
C MET A 285 15.96 2.10 7.15
N LYS A 286 16.74 3.17 7.34
CA LYS A 286 17.65 3.69 6.31
C LYS A 286 18.75 2.71 5.94
N LEU A 287 19.11 1.78 6.83
CA LEU A 287 20.03 0.68 6.52
C LEU A 287 19.54 -0.19 5.37
N MET A 288 18.23 -0.24 5.15
CA MET A 288 17.60 -0.97 4.05
C MET A 288 17.26 -0.04 2.86
N GLY A 289 17.75 1.20 2.87
CA GLY A 289 17.32 2.22 1.91
C GLY A 289 15.83 2.55 2.02
N ALA A 290 15.19 2.26 3.15
CA ALA A 290 13.75 2.28 3.31
C ALA A 290 13.28 3.25 4.42
N ASN A 291 12.00 3.62 4.35
CA ASN A 291 11.28 4.38 5.37
C ASN A 291 9.98 3.65 5.68
N LEU A 292 9.77 3.27 6.95
CA LEU A 292 8.50 2.74 7.45
C LEU A 292 7.63 3.90 7.93
N VAL A 293 6.38 3.98 7.50
CA VAL A 293 5.44 5.02 7.92
C VAL A 293 4.08 4.39 8.19
N ARG A 294 3.34 4.91 9.17
CA ARG A 294 1.93 4.54 9.36
C ARG A 294 1.09 5.13 8.25
N GLU A 295 0.09 4.39 7.77
CA GLU A 295 -0.84 4.96 6.79
C GLU A 295 -1.59 6.15 7.42
N ARG A 296 -1.82 7.20 6.62
CA ARG A 296 -2.55 8.40 7.06
C ARG A 296 -3.94 8.40 6.43
N ILE A 297 -4.89 9.07 7.09
CA ILE A 297 -6.23 9.29 6.53
C ILE A 297 -6.09 10.14 5.27
N LYS A 298 -6.21 9.51 4.10
CA LYS A 298 -6.25 10.19 2.82
C LYS A 298 -7.12 9.41 1.86
N ARG A 299 -8.07 10.11 1.24
CA ARG A 299 -8.87 9.57 0.14
C ARG A 299 -7.97 9.20 -1.03
N SER A 300 -8.35 8.13 -1.71
CA SER A 300 -7.75 7.73 -2.98
C SER A 300 -7.94 8.83 -4.03
N PRO A 301 -7.07 8.88 -5.06
CA PRO A 301 -7.24 9.81 -6.17
C PRO A 301 -8.62 9.70 -6.84
N LEU A 302 -9.20 8.50 -6.86
CA LEU A 302 -10.51 8.24 -7.44
C LEU A 302 -11.63 8.87 -6.59
N ALA A 303 -11.62 8.69 -5.27
CA ALA A 303 -12.58 9.37 -4.39
C ALA A 303 -12.48 10.89 -4.51
N VAL A 304 -11.28 11.44 -4.59
CA VAL A 304 -11.09 12.89 -4.78
C VAL A 304 -11.72 13.34 -6.11
N LEU A 305 -11.61 12.53 -7.17
CA LEU A 305 -12.24 12.82 -8.45
C LEU A 305 -13.77 12.72 -8.38
N ILE A 306 -14.32 11.68 -7.75
CA ILE A 306 -15.77 11.53 -7.54
C ILE A 306 -16.31 12.69 -6.72
N GLN A 307 -15.62 13.07 -5.64
CA GLN A 307 -16.01 14.22 -4.82
C GLN A 307 -16.05 15.51 -5.63
N LYS A 308 -15.07 15.73 -6.51
CA LYS A 308 -15.06 16.92 -7.39
C LYS A 308 -16.22 16.91 -8.37
N LEU A 309 -16.59 15.75 -8.91
CA LEU A 309 -17.72 15.62 -9.83
C LEU A 309 -19.07 15.87 -9.15
N LEU A 310 -19.23 15.49 -7.88
CA LEU A 310 -20.44 15.75 -7.09
C LEU A 310 -20.57 17.20 -6.59
N GLN A 311 -19.52 18.01 -6.72
CA GLN A 311 -19.50 19.42 -6.31
C GLN A 311 -19.68 20.38 -7.50
N GLN A 312 -19.80 19.85 -8.71
CA GLN A 312 -20.03 20.60 -9.96
C GLN A 312 -21.51 20.60 -10.30
#